data_AF-A0A855QQ30-F1
#
_entry.id   AF-A0A855QQ30-F1
#
_cell.length_a   1.000
_cell.length_b   1.000
_cell.length_c   1.000
_cell.angle_alpha   90.00
_cell.angle_beta   90.00
_cell.angle_gamma   90.00
#
_symmetry.space_group_name_H-M   'P 1'
#
loop_
_entity.id
_entity.type
_entity.pdbx_description
1 polymer ?
#
loop_
_entity_poly.entity_id
_entity_poly.type
_entity_poly.pdbx_seq_one_letter_code
_entity_poly.pdbx_strand_id
1 'polypeptide(L)'
;MPEWISYYAGLIAKGLQTTLSLLVVSAVLGFALAVLVALARLSRRKWLARGALAYTSVLRGTPLLIQIYIFYYGLGSLFAQFPMIRASVLWPYLRDGYWYIVFALVLSVGAYVGEVIRGGLLAVPKGEMEAASAFGMTPRRALLRVRLPRAMRLLLPTLAGETVMLLKSTALASTIAVVDLLGAANVVRAQTLQIYQPLLLVAGVYLCLTFLIEAAYAIAERRGTPLRRSAG
;
A
#
# COMPACT_ATOMS: atom_id res chain seq x y z
N MET A 1 -5.50 -4.75 -34.68
CA MET A 1 -4.71 -4.74 -33.44
C MET A 1 -3.31 -5.23 -33.76
N PRO A 2 -2.24 -4.72 -33.14
CA PRO A 2 -0.88 -5.22 -33.36
C PRO A 2 -0.80 -6.74 -33.11
N GLU A 3 -0.13 -7.48 -33.98
CA GLU A 3 -0.03 -8.96 -33.90
C GLU A 3 0.62 -9.46 -32.61
N TRP A 4 1.47 -8.65 -31.99
CA TRP A 4 2.09 -9.00 -30.72
C TRP A 4 1.08 -9.08 -29.57
N ILE A 5 -0.07 -8.38 -29.63
CA ILE A 5 -1.04 -8.39 -28.54
C ILE A 5 -1.63 -9.78 -28.34
N SER A 6 -2.04 -10.46 -29.42
CA SER A 6 -2.60 -11.81 -29.33
C SER A 6 -1.53 -12.82 -28.91
N TYR A 7 -0.31 -12.70 -29.44
CA TYR A 7 0.81 -13.57 -29.09
C TYR A 7 1.22 -13.46 -27.61
N TYR A 8 1.28 -12.24 -27.06
CA TYR A 8 1.67 -12.00 -25.66
C TYR A 8 0.48 -11.87 -24.69
N ALA A 9 -0.75 -12.14 -25.13
CA ALA A 9 -1.95 -11.97 -24.31
C ALA A 9 -1.86 -12.71 -22.96
N GLY A 10 -1.36 -13.96 -22.98
CA GLY A 10 -1.17 -14.75 -21.76
C GLY A 10 -0.13 -14.13 -20.79
N LEU A 11 0.96 -13.59 -21.32
CA LEU A 11 1.99 -12.93 -20.53
C LEU A 11 1.46 -11.63 -19.91
N ILE A 12 0.73 -10.83 -20.68
CA ILE A 12 0.11 -9.57 -20.22
C ILE A 12 -0.94 -9.85 -19.15
N ALA A 13 -1.80 -10.86 -19.36
CA ALA A 13 -2.81 -11.28 -18.40
C ALA A 13 -2.17 -11.73 -17.08
N LYS A 14 -1.08 -12.52 -17.14
CA LYS A 14 -0.33 -12.92 -15.95
C LYS A 14 0.33 -11.74 -15.26
N GLY A 15 0.92 -10.80 -16.01
CA GLY A 15 1.49 -9.57 -15.47
C GLY A 15 0.44 -8.72 -14.74
N LEU A 16 -0.75 -8.56 -15.33
CA LEU A 16 -1.88 -7.88 -14.71
C LEU A 16 -2.35 -8.59 -13.44
N GLN A 17 -2.44 -9.93 -13.44
CA GLN A 17 -2.77 -10.71 -12.26
C GLN A 17 -1.77 -10.47 -11.13
N THR A 18 -0.46 -10.47 -11.42
CA THR A 18 0.59 -10.17 -10.44
C THR A 18 0.47 -8.73 -9.92
N THR A 19 0.23 -7.74 -10.78
CA THR A 19 0.00 -6.35 -10.38
C THR A 19 -1.19 -6.22 -9.41
N LEU A 20 -2.31 -6.88 -9.73
CA LEU A 20 -3.51 -6.86 -8.88
C LEU A 20 -3.28 -7.60 -7.56
N SER A 21 -2.55 -8.72 -7.55
CA SER A 21 -2.25 -9.45 -6.33
C SER A 21 -1.33 -8.64 -5.41
N LEU A 22 -0.31 -7.98 -5.97
CA LEU A 22 0.58 -7.07 -5.23
C LEU A 22 -0.21 -5.92 -4.61
N LEU A 23 -1.11 -5.29 -5.37
CA LEU A 23 -1.97 -4.21 -4.89
C LEU A 23 -2.83 -4.69 -3.70
N VAL A 24 -3.61 -5.77 -3.89
CA VAL A 24 -4.58 -6.23 -2.87
C VAL A 24 -3.88 -6.70 -1.61
N VAL A 25 -2.85 -7.56 -1.73
CA VAL A 25 -2.14 -8.11 -0.58
C VAL A 25 -1.43 -7.00 0.21
N SER A 26 -0.73 -6.10 -0.50
CA SER A 26 0.00 -5.01 0.15
C SER A 26 -0.94 -3.97 0.75
N ALA A 27 -2.09 -3.70 0.12
CA ALA A 27 -3.10 -2.79 0.66
C ALA A 27 -3.68 -3.32 1.97
N VAL A 28 -4.11 -4.60 2.00
CA VAL A 28 -4.72 -5.22 3.19
C VAL A 28 -3.73 -5.26 4.35
N LEU A 29 -2.53 -5.80 4.12
CA LEU A 29 -1.51 -5.92 5.17
C LEU A 29 -0.94 -4.55 5.57
N GLY A 30 -0.71 -3.67 4.60
CA GLY A 30 -0.21 -2.31 4.82
C GLY A 30 -1.18 -1.43 5.59
N PHE A 31 -2.48 -1.48 5.29
CA PHE A 31 -3.49 -0.75 6.06
C PHE A 31 -3.67 -1.32 7.48
N ALA A 32 -3.60 -2.64 7.64
CA ALA A 32 -3.59 -3.24 8.97
C ALA A 32 -2.39 -2.73 9.80
N LEU A 33 -1.20 -2.71 9.20
CA LEU A 33 -0.01 -2.15 9.82
C LEU A 33 -0.15 -0.65 10.09
N ALA A 34 -0.73 0.12 9.17
CA ALA A 34 -0.95 1.55 9.30
C ALA A 34 -1.80 1.90 10.53
N VAL A 35 -2.87 1.13 10.80
CA VAL A 35 -3.68 1.30 12.01
C VAL A 35 -2.83 1.06 13.26
N LEU A 36 -2.01 0.02 13.29
CA LEU A 36 -1.13 -0.27 14.43
C LEU A 36 -0.09 0.83 14.64
N VAL A 37 0.52 1.32 13.56
CA VAL A 37 1.49 2.42 13.59
C VAL A 37 0.84 3.71 14.10
N ALA A 38 -0.35 4.06 13.62
CA ALA A 38 -1.09 5.24 14.07
C ALA A 38 -1.39 5.18 15.56
N LEU A 39 -1.85 4.03 16.06
CA LEU A 39 -2.13 3.82 17.49
C LEU A 39 -0.84 3.87 18.33
N ALA A 40 0.26 3.28 17.85
CA ALA A 40 1.55 3.33 18.52
C ALA A 40 2.07 4.77 18.64
N ARG A 41 1.93 5.57 17.56
CA ARG A 41 2.31 6.99 17.54
C ARG A 41 1.50 7.86 18.49
N LEU A 42 0.24 7.50 18.75
CA LEU A 42 -0.64 8.20 19.70
C LEU A 42 -0.55 7.64 21.13
N SER A 43 0.27 6.60 21.35
CA SER A 43 0.41 5.96 22.66
C SER A 43 1.07 6.89 23.68
N ARG A 44 0.58 6.85 24.93
CA ARG A 44 1.23 7.52 26.07
C ARG A 44 2.60 6.91 26.42
N ARG A 45 2.84 5.65 26.02
CA ARG A 45 4.11 4.96 26.27
C ARG A 45 5.17 5.51 25.31
N LYS A 46 6.13 6.26 25.86
CA LYS A 46 7.17 6.97 25.07
C LYS A 46 7.97 6.04 24.16
N TRP A 47 8.25 4.81 24.57
CA TRP A 47 9.01 3.86 23.74
C TRP A 47 8.23 3.41 22.49
N LEU A 48 6.91 3.14 22.61
CA LEU A 48 6.06 2.82 21.46
C LEU A 48 5.97 4.01 20.50
N ALA A 49 5.71 5.20 21.03
CA ALA A 49 5.54 6.40 20.21
C ALA A 49 6.84 6.79 19.49
N ARG A 50 7.99 6.67 20.16
CA ARG A 50 9.33 6.92 19.58
C ARG A 50 9.74 5.83 18.59
N GLY A 51 9.46 4.56 18.88
CA GLY A 51 9.72 3.46 17.96
C GLY A 51 8.94 3.60 16.66
N ALA A 52 7.64 3.91 16.77
CA ALA A 52 6.80 4.17 15.60
C ALA A 52 7.24 5.45 14.87
N LEU A 53 7.67 6.51 15.58
CA LEU A 53 8.25 7.70 14.96
C LEU A 53 9.47 7.33 14.11
N ALA A 54 10.45 6.63 14.70
CA ALA A 54 11.66 6.22 14.02
C ALA A 54 11.35 5.37 12.77
N TYR A 55 10.47 4.38 12.90
CA TYR A 55 9.95 3.60 11.78
C TYR A 55 9.38 4.51 10.68
N THR A 56 8.41 5.38 11.00
CA THR A 56 7.79 6.26 10.00
C THR A 56 8.80 7.21 9.35
N SER A 57 9.76 7.74 10.12
CA SER A 57 10.79 8.65 9.62
C SER A 57 11.75 7.95 8.65
N VAL A 58 12.19 6.73 8.96
CA VAL A 58 13.09 5.96 8.07
C VAL A 58 12.37 5.57 6.78
N LEU A 59 11.18 4.97 6.90
CA LEU A 59 10.46 4.44 5.73
C LEU A 59 9.93 5.54 4.82
N ARG A 60 9.57 6.73 5.36
CA ARG A 60 9.16 7.88 4.54
C ARG A 60 10.34 8.74 4.07
N GLY A 61 11.49 8.65 4.74
CA GLY A 61 12.71 9.38 4.40
C GLY A 61 13.62 8.65 3.40
N THR A 62 13.32 7.39 3.07
CA THR A 62 14.10 6.59 2.12
C THR A 62 13.28 6.25 0.87
N PRO A 63 13.87 6.30 -0.34
CA PRO A 63 13.14 5.93 -1.55
C PRO A 63 12.68 4.47 -1.52
N LEU A 64 11.43 4.22 -1.93
CA LEU A 64 10.85 2.87 -1.93
C LEU A 64 11.67 1.88 -2.78
N LEU A 65 12.20 2.32 -3.93
CA LEU A 65 13.06 1.47 -4.76
C LEU A 65 14.32 0.99 -4.03
N ILE A 66 14.93 1.85 -3.21
CA ILE A 66 16.09 1.49 -2.39
C ILE A 66 15.70 0.47 -1.32
N GLN A 67 14.54 0.64 -0.68
CA GLN A 67 14.02 -0.34 0.29
C GLN A 67 13.81 -1.71 -0.35
N ILE A 68 13.22 -1.75 -1.55
CA ILE A 68 13.01 -2.98 -2.33
C ILE A 68 14.35 -3.66 -2.60
N TYR A 69 15.38 -2.93 -3.05
CA TYR A 69 16.70 -3.49 -3.31
C TYR A 69 17.39 -4.00 -2.05
N ILE A 70 17.31 -3.27 -0.93
CA ILE A 70 17.87 -3.72 0.35
C ILE A 70 17.21 -5.03 0.80
N PHE A 71 15.89 -5.15 0.67
CA PHE A 71 15.21 -6.37 1.07
C PHE A 71 15.49 -7.53 0.11
N TYR A 72 15.37 -7.31 -1.20
CA TYR A 72 15.56 -8.36 -2.19
C TYR A 72 17.02 -8.80 -2.32
N TYR A 73 17.93 -7.87 -2.67
CA TYR A 73 19.34 -8.19 -2.88
C TYR A 73 20.11 -8.32 -1.56
N GLY A 74 19.79 -7.51 -0.55
CA GLY A 74 20.44 -7.56 0.75
C GLY A 74 19.96 -8.74 1.60
N LEU A 75 18.71 -8.72 2.07
CA LEU A 75 18.19 -9.80 2.93
C LEU A 75 18.08 -11.14 2.20
N GLY A 76 17.70 -11.15 0.92
CA GLY A 76 17.65 -12.38 0.13
C GLY A 76 19.00 -13.08 -0.01
N SER A 77 20.07 -12.33 -0.30
CA SER A 77 21.41 -12.91 -0.37
C SER A 77 21.92 -13.35 1.01
N LEU A 78 21.59 -12.61 2.07
CA LEU A 78 21.93 -12.99 3.44
C LEU A 78 21.26 -14.30 3.85
N PHE A 79 19.95 -14.44 3.63
CA PHE A 79 19.22 -15.67 3.97
C PHE A 79 19.71 -16.89 3.19
N ALA A 80 20.12 -16.71 1.94
CA ALA A 80 20.69 -17.77 1.11
C ALA A 80 21.99 -18.36 1.68
N GLN A 81 22.76 -17.58 2.45
CA GLN A 81 24.03 -18.05 3.03
C GLN A 81 23.84 -19.07 4.15
N PHE A 82 22.69 -19.08 4.83
CA PHE A 82 22.43 -19.97 5.96
C PHE A 82 21.77 -21.28 5.50
N PRO A 83 22.46 -22.45 5.58
CA PRO A 83 21.90 -23.73 5.15
C PRO A 83 20.60 -24.11 5.88
N MET A 84 20.49 -23.75 7.17
CA MET A 84 19.28 -23.99 7.97
C MET A 84 18.06 -23.25 7.42
N ILE A 85 18.23 -22.02 6.91
CA ILE A 85 17.14 -21.26 6.30
C ILE A 85 16.76 -21.89 4.96
N ARG A 86 17.74 -22.29 4.15
CA ARG A 86 17.50 -22.96 2.85
C ARG A 86 16.78 -24.28 2.98
N ALA A 87 17.02 -25.03 4.06
CA ALA A 87 16.32 -26.28 4.36
C ALA A 87 14.94 -26.08 5.02
N SER A 88 14.60 -24.85 5.40
CA SER A 88 13.34 -24.57 6.10
C SER A 88 12.14 -24.51 5.17
N VAL A 89 10.94 -24.71 5.74
CA VAL A 89 9.66 -24.52 5.05
C VAL A 89 9.43 -23.10 4.54
N LEU A 90 10.18 -22.12 5.04
CA LEU A 90 10.08 -20.72 4.63
C LEU A 90 10.89 -20.41 3.37
N TRP A 91 11.82 -21.28 2.97
CA TRP A 91 12.71 -21.02 1.84
C TRP A 91 12.00 -20.68 0.51
N PRO A 92 10.89 -21.34 0.13
CA PRO A 92 10.15 -20.97 -1.09
C PRO A 92 9.68 -19.51 -1.08
N TYR A 93 9.33 -18.98 0.09
CA TYR A 93 8.88 -17.60 0.27
C TYR A 93 10.07 -16.64 0.34
N LEU A 94 11.14 -17.02 1.06
CA LEU A 94 12.34 -16.21 1.26
C LEU A 94 13.27 -16.17 0.03
N ARG A 95 13.02 -16.96 -1.00
CA ARG A 95 13.77 -16.88 -2.27
C ARG A 95 13.00 -16.17 -3.38
N ASP A 96 11.69 -15.98 -3.20
CA ASP A 96 10.80 -15.44 -4.23
C ASP A 96 10.69 -13.92 -4.09
N GLY A 97 11.04 -13.22 -5.17
CA GLY A 97 10.98 -11.76 -5.26
C GLY A 97 9.61 -11.18 -4.95
N TYR A 98 8.53 -11.94 -5.20
CA TYR A 98 7.17 -11.53 -4.89
C TYR A 98 6.99 -11.14 -3.42
N TRP A 99 7.52 -11.94 -2.49
CA TRP A 99 7.35 -11.67 -1.06
C TRP A 99 8.20 -10.51 -0.57
N TYR A 100 9.34 -10.25 -1.22
CA TYR A 100 10.19 -9.09 -0.93
C TYR A 100 9.53 -7.77 -1.35
N ILE A 101 8.94 -7.73 -2.55
CA ILE A 101 8.20 -6.53 -2.98
C ILE A 101 6.95 -6.33 -2.11
N VAL A 102 6.19 -7.38 -1.78
CA VAL A 102 5.05 -7.28 -0.84
C VAL A 102 5.52 -6.72 0.50
N PHE A 103 6.60 -7.25 1.07
CA PHE A 103 7.14 -6.78 2.34
C PHE A 103 7.54 -5.30 2.28
N ALA A 104 8.24 -4.87 1.23
CA ALA A 104 8.62 -3.48 1.03
C ALA A 104 7.39 -2.56 0.93
N LEU A 105 6.39 -2.95 0.12
CA LEU A 105 5.16 -2.18 -0.07
C LEU A 105 4.35 -2.09 1.22
N VAL A 106 4.22 -3.19 1.98
CA VAL A 106 3.50 -3.22 3.27
C VAL A 106 4.14 -2.28 4.28
N LEU A 107 5.47 -2.28 4.40
CA LEU A 107 6.17 -1.37 5.31
C LEU A 107 6.01 0.10 4.87
N SER A 108 6.13 0.36 3.57
CA SER A 108 5.95 1.71 3.02
C SER A 108 4.53 2.23 3.29
N VAL A 109 3.51 1.47 2.90
CA VAL A 109 2.09 1.80 3.15
C VAL A 109 1.83 1.97 4.64
N GLY A 110 2.33 1.07 5.49
CA GLY A 110 2.18 1.17 6.94
C GLY A 110 2.75 2.47 7.52
N ALA A 111 3.85 2.97 6.95
CA ALA A 111 4.48 4.22 7.38
C ALA A 111 3.74 5.47 6.89
N TYR A 112 3.41 5.55 5.60
CA TYR A 112 2.72 6.70 5.01
C TYR A 112 1.28 6.79 5.50
N VAL A 113 0.51 5.70 5.35
CA VAL A 113 -0.89 5.65 5.76
C VAL A 113 -1.04 5.68 7.27
N GLY A 114 -0.05 5.17 8.02
CA GLY A 114 -0.04 5.28 9.48
C GLY A 114 -0.03 6.74 9.95
N GLU A 115 0.73 7.62 9.30
CA GLU A 115 0.72 9.05 9.61
C GLU A 115 -0.56 9.74 9.11
N VAL A 116 -1.14 9.31 7.98
CA VAL A 116 -2.45 9.79 7.52
C VAL A 116 -3.54 9.45 8.54
N ILE A 117 -3.61 8.19 9.00
CA ILE A 117 -4.58 7.74 10.01
C ILE A 117 -4.37 8.48 11.33
N ARG A 118 -3.12 8.65 11.77
CA ARG A 118 -2.79 9.46 12.95
C ARG A 118 -3.31 10.90 12.81
N GLY A 119 -3.07 11.53 11.66
CA GLY A 119 -3.56 12.88 11.36
C GLY A 119 -5.09 12.96 11.42
N GLY A 120 -5.80 12.02 10.79
CA GLY A 120 -7.27 11.99 10.83
C GLY A 120 -7.85 11.72 12.22
N LEU A 121 -7.19 10.88 13.04
CA LEU A 121 -7.60 10.66 14.44
C LEU A 121 -7.48 11.94 15.28
N LEU A 122 -6.47 12.76 15.02
CA LEU A 122 -6.27 14.06 15.67
C LEU A 122 -7.22 15.14 15.12
N ALA A 123 -7.64 15.03 13.87
CA ALA A 123 -8.56 15.97 13.22
C ALA A 123 -10.02 15.80 13.66
N VAL A 124 -10.38 14.71 14.35
CA VAL A 124 -11.74 14.53 14.90
C VAL A 124 -12.06 15.68 15.88
N PRO A 125 -13.20 16.38 15.71
CA PRO A 125 -13.57 17.52 16.57
C PRO A 125 -13.55 17.17 18.06
N LYS A 126 -12.96 18.04 18.88
CA LYS A 126 -12.87 17.84 20.33
C LYS A 126 -14.25 17.69 20.98
N GLY A 127 -15.25 18.43 20.52
CA GLY A 127 -16.63 18.33 20.99
C GLY A 127 -17.23 16.92 20.84
N GLU A 128 -16.89 16.17 19.79
CA GLU A 128 -17.34 14.77 19.66
C GLU A 128 -16.74 13.87 20.75
N MET A 129 -15.48 14.15 21.15
CA MET A 129 -14.79 13.41 22.20
C MET A 129 -15.23 13.83 23.61
N GLU A 130 -15.54 15.11 23.82
CA GLU A 130 -16.10 15.66 25.06
C GLU A 130 -17.51 15.11 25.30
N ALA A 131 -18.36 15.08 24.27
CA ALA A 131 -19.68 14.46 24.33
C ALA A 131 -19.59 12.97 24.68
N ALA A 132 -18.71 12.21 24.01
CA ALA A 132 -18.50 10.79 24.33
C ALA A 132 -18.08 10.59 25.81
N SER A 133 -17.26 11.49 26.34
CA SER A 133 -16.82 11.46 27.73
C SER A 133 -17.96 11.82 28.70
N ALA A 134 -18.79 12.81 28.38
CA ALA A 134 -19.97 13.19 29.16
C ALA A 134 -21.02 12.08 29.23
N PHE A 135 -21.13 11.26 28.17
CA PHE A 135 -21.93 10.03 28.15
C PHE A 135 -21.27 8.83 28.85
N GLY A 136 -20.15 9.02 29.57
CA GLY A 136 -19.48 7.98 30.36
C GLY A 136 -18.71 6.95 29.53
N MET A 137 -18.36 7.24 28.27
CA MET A 137 -17.55 6.31 27.48
C MET A 137 -16.12 6.24 28.00
N THR A 138 -15.63 5.03 28.26
CA THR A 138 -14.20 4.80 28.51
C THR A 138 -13.36 5.21 27.29
N PRO A 139 -12.06 5.57 27.45
CA PRO A 139 -11.20 5.96 26.34
C PRO A 139 -11.15 4.95 25.18
N ARG A 140 -11.20 3.65 25.51
CA ARG A 140 -11.23 2.57 24.51
C ARG A 140 -12.56 2.55 23.73
N ARG A 141 -13.70 2.74 24.41
CA ARG A 141 -15.02 2.82 23.77
C ARG A 141 -15.12 4.06 22.88
N ALA A 142 -14.69 5.22 23.38
CA ALA A 142 -14.68 6.47 22.62
C ALA A 142 -13.78 6.36 21.38
N LEU A 143 -12.60 5.73 21.50
CA LEU A 143 -11.71 5.48 20.36
C LEU A 143 -12.38 4.59 19.30
N LEU A 144 -12.90 3.42 19.69
CA LEU A 144 -13.40 2.43 18.74
C LEU A 144 -14.76 2.78 18.13
N ARG A 145 -15.65 3.45 18.89
CA ARG A 145 -17.02 3.73 18.46
C ARG A 145 -17.25 5.14 17.90
N VAL A 146 -16.40 6.11 18.28
CA VAL A 146 -16.57 7.51 17.86
C VAL A 146 -15.39 7.93 17.01
N ARG A 147 -14.19 7.97 17.60
CA ARG A 147 -13.02 8.59 16.97
C ARG A 147 -12.57 7.87 15.69
N LEU A 148 -12.39 6.55 15.75
CA LEU A 148 -11.87 5.77 14.63
C LEU A 148 -12.85 5.76 13.44
N PRO A 149 -14.15 5.46 13.59
CA PRO A 149 -15.10 5.55 12.48
C PRO A 149 -15.21 6.96 11.90
N ARG A 150 -15.15 7.99 12.75
CA ARG A 150 -15.16 9.39 12.30
C ARG A 150 -13.92 9.73 11.48
N ALA A 151 -12.74 9.40 11.98
CA ALA A 151 -11.47 9.62 11.30
C ALA A 151 -11.43 8.89 9.95
N MET A 152 -11.85 7.63 9.89
CA MET A 152 -11.85 6.87 8.63
C MET A 152 -12.71 7.52 7.56
N ARG A 153 -13.89 8.08 7.93
CA ARG A 153 -14.73 8.84 6.99
C ARG A 153 -14.06 10.11 6.48
N LEU A 154 -13.40 10.86 7.37
CA LEU A 154 -12.66 12.06 6.98
C LEU A 154 -11.49 11.75 6.04
N LEU A 155 -10.89 10.57 6.19
CA LEU A 155 -9.71 10.16 5.44
C LEU A 155 -10.01 9.42 4.13
N LEU A 156 -11.26 9.03 3.85
CA LEU A 156 -11.61 8.27 2.64
C LEU A 156 -11.01 8.86 1.35
N PRO A 157 -11.10 10.18 1.08
CA PRO A 157 -10.50 10.76 -0.12
C PRO A 157 -8.97 10.64 -0.14
N THR A 158 -8.32 10.83 1.02
CA THR A 158 -6.86 10.68 1.14
C THR A 158 -6.42 9.22 0.94
N LEU A 159 -7.19 8.26 1.47
CA LEU A 159 -6.91 6.83 1.32
C LEU A 159 -7.06 6.36 -0.14
N ALA A 160 -7.94 6.98 -0.93
CA ALA A 160 -8.04 6.73 -2.36
C ALA A 160 -6.70 7.08 -3.05
N GLY A 161 -6.17 8.27 -2.78
CA GLY A 161 -4.87 8.72 -3.30
C GLY A 161 -3.71 7.80 -2.88
N GLU A 162 -3.66 7.38 -1.62
CA GLU A 162 -2.64 6.45 -1.13
C GLU A 162 -2.74 5.07 -1.81
N THR A 163 -3.96 4.60 -2.12
CA THR A 163 -4.17 3.33 -2.84
C THR A 163 -3.75 3.43 -4.31
N VAL A 164 -4.00 4.57 -4.96
CA VAL A 164 -3.51 4.86 -6.33
C VAL A 164 -1.98 4.94 -6.35
N MET A 165 -1.38 5.55 -5.32
CA MET A 165 0.08 5.56 -5.16
C MET A 165 0.64 4.15 -5.00
N LEU A 166 0.00 3.31 -4.17
CA LEU A 166 0.37 1.90 -4.03
C LEU A 166 0.27 1.15 -5.36
N LEU A 167 -0.81 1.33 -6.13
CA LEU A 167 -0.95 0.75 -7.47
C LEU A 167 0.26 1.13 -8.34
N LYS A 168 0.61 2.41 -8.43
CA LYS A 168 1.77 2.84 -9.22
C LYS A 168 3.09 2.23 -8.70
N SER A 169 3.22 2.10 -7.38
CA SER A 169 4.40 1.48 -6.77
C SER A 169 4.56 -0.01 -7.09
N THR A 170 3.50 -0.75 -7.45
CA THR A 170 3.66 -2.16 -7.83
C THR A 170 4.50 -2.34 -9.09
N ALA A 171 4.58 -1.33 -9.96
CA ALA A 171 5.43 -1.35 -11.16
C ALA A 171 6.93 -1.52 -10.83
N LEU A 172 7.34 -1.15 -9.61
CA LEU A 172 8.71 -1.34 -9.14
C LEU A 172 9.07 -2.83 -8.99
N ALA A 173 8.10 -3.74 -8.95
CA ALA A 173 8.33 -5.18 -8.96
C ALA A 173 9.19 -5.63 -10.15
N SER A 174 8.99 -4.99 -11.32
CA SER A 174 9.76 -5.27 -12.54
C SER A 174 11.28 -5.06 -12.40
N THR A 175 11.72 -4.33 -11.37
CA THR A 175 13.14 -4.05 -11.12
C THR A 175 13.87 -5.21 -10.42
N ILE A 176 13.14 -6.16 -9.85
CA ILE A 176 13.68 -7.33 -9.13
C ILE A 176 13.24 -8.67 -9.77
N ALA A 177 13.13 -8.69 -11.10
CA ALA A 177 12.76 -9.85 -11.91
C ALA A 177 11.36 -10.45 -11.61
N VAL A 178 10.49 -9.72 -10.91
CA VAL A 178 9.07 -10.08 -10.78
C VAL A 178 8.33 -9.59 -12.03
N VAL A 179 7.68 -10.51 -12.74
CA VAL A 179 6.91 -10.18 -13.94
C VAL A 179 5.52 -9.69 -13.54
N ASP A 180 5.43 -8.39 -13.30
CA ASP A 180 4.19 -7.64 -13.23
C ASP A 180 3.77 -7.13 -14.63
N LEU A 181 2.76 -6.27 -14.72
CA LEU A 181 2.30 -5.71 -15.99
C LEU A 181 3.40 -4.91 -16.72
N LEU A 182 4.22 -4.14 -16.00
CA LEU A 182 5.34 -3.43 -16.61
C LEU A 182 6.44 -4.42 -17.04
N GLY A 183 6.73 -5.43 -16.23
CA GLY A 183 7.63 -6.53 -16.57
C GLY A 183 7.23 -7.26 -17.85
N ALA A 184 5.94 -7.58 -18.00
CA ALA A 184 5.39 -8.18 -19.22
C ALA A 184 5.62 -7.29 -20.45
N ALA A 185 5.35 -5.98 -20.33
CA ALA A 185 5.62 -5.04 -21.40
C ALA A 185 7.12 -4.93 -21.73
N ASN A 186 8.00 -5.00 -20.74
CA ASN A 186 9.45 -4.98 -20.96
C ASN A 186 9.93 -6.23 -21.75
N VAL A 187 9.33 -7.40 -21.51
CA VAL A 187 9.60 -8.60 -22.32
C VAL A 187 9.18 -8.39 -23.78
N VAL A 188 7.98 -7.86 -24.03
CA VAL A 188 7.51 -7.54 -25.38
C VAL A 188 8.46 -6.55 -26.06
N ARG A 189 8.87 -5.49 -25.36
CA ARG A 189 9.80 -4.48 -25.89
C ARG A 189 11.14 -5.09 -26.26
N ALA A 190 11.68 -5.98 -25.43
CA ALA A 190 12.96 -6.63 -25.69
C ALA A 190 12.91 -7.57 -26.92
N GLN A 191 11.76 -8.22 -27.16
CA GLN A 191 11.62 -9.20 -28.25
C GLN A 191 11.14 -8.58 -29.57
N THR A 192 10.33 -7.53 -29.52
CA THR A 192 9.73 -6.90 -30.71
C THR A 192 10.40 -5.59 -31.12
N LEU A 193 11.25 -5.03 -30.25
CA LEU A 193 11.84 -3.68 -30.37
C LEU A 193 10.81 -2.54 -30.44
N GLN A 194 9.53 -2.84 -30.21
CA GLN A 194 8.44 -1.86 -30.17
C GLN A 194 8.39 -1.21 -28.78
N ILE A 195 8.81 0.06 -28.68
CA ILE A 195 8.91 0.75 -27.39
C ILE A 195 7.56 1.31 -26.94
N TYR A 196 6.89 2.09 -27.80
CA TYR A 196 5.74 2.89 -27.38
C TYR A 196 4.47 2.07 -27.20
N GLN A 197 4.17 1.12 -28.09
CA GLN A 197 2.90 0.40 -28.05
C GLN A 197 2.70 -0.40 -26.74
N PRO A 198 3.69 -1.17 -26.24
CA PRO A 198 3.55 -1.87 -24.96
C PRO A 198 3.44 -0.91 -23.77
N LEU A 199 4.17 0.21 -23.78
CA LEU A 199 4.12 1.19 -22.68
C LEU A 199 2.79 1.96 -22.64
N LEU A 200 2.22 2.29 -23.80
CA LEU A 200 0.88 2.90 -23.88
C LEU A 200 -0.20 1.94 -23.39
N LEU A 201 -0.06 0.64 -23.65
CA LEU A 201 -0.96 -0.38 -23.10
C LEU A 201 -0.87 -0.40 -21.57
N VAL A 202 0.34 -0.45 -21.00
CA VAL A 202 0.54 -0.40 -19.54
C VAL A 202 -0.07 0.88 -18.97
N ALA A 203 0.22 2.05 -19.56
CA ALA A 203 -0.33 3.32 -19.10
C ALA A 203 -1.86 3.34 -19.12
N GLY A 204 -2.48 2.86 -20.20
CA GLY A 204 -3.94 2.74 -20.31
C GLY A 204 -4.53 1.84 -19.24
N VAL A 205 -3.93 0.67 -18.99
CA VAL A 205 -4.41 -0.25 -17.95
C VAL A 205 -4.28 0.35 -16.55
N TYR A 206 -3.12 0.96 -16.21
CA TYR A 206 -2.94 1.62 -14.91
C TYR A 206 -3.91 2.80 -14.73
N LEU A 207 -4.23 3.54 -15.80
CA LEU A 207 -5.23 4.60 -15.77
C LEU A 207 -6.64 4.04 -15.51
N CYS A 208 -7.04 2.97 -16.20
CA CYS A 208 -8.31 2.30 -15.95
C CYS A 208 -8.41 1.81 -14.49
N LEU A 209 -7.36 1.16 -13.98
CA LEU A 209 -7.32 0.71 -12.59
C LEU A 209 -7.38 1.88 -11.60
N THR A 210 -6.73 3.00 -11.90
CA THR A 210 -6.82 4.23 -11.10
C THR A 210 -8.25 4.73 -11.01
N PHE A 211 -8.95 4.87 -12.15
CA PHE A 211 -10.35 5.28 -12.16
C PHE A 211 -11.27 4.31 -11.42
N LEU A 212 -11.01 3.00 -11.50
CA LEU A 212 -11.77 2.00 -10.75
C LEU A 212 -11.58 2.16 -9.24
N ILE A 213 -10.35 2.40 -8.78
CA ILE A 213 -10.05 2.65 -7.37
C ILE A 213 -10.77 3.93 -6.91
N GLU A 214 -10.60 5.04 -7.64
CA GLU A 214 -11.24 6.32 -7.30
C GLU A 214 -12.76 6.21 -7.27
N ALA A 215 -13.37 5.52 -8.25
CA ALA A 215 -14.80 5.26 -8.28
C ALA A 215 -15.26 4.42 -7.08
N ALA A 216 -14.51 3.38 -6.71
CA ALA A 216 -14.83 2.55 -5.54
C ALA A 216 -14.82 3.37 -4.24
N TYR A 217 -13.82 4.24 -4.06
CA TYR A 217 -13.75 5.15 -2.90
C TYR A 217 -14.84 6.22 -2.94
N ALA A 218 -15.17 6.77 -4.10
CA ALA A 218 -16.26 7.74 -4.25
C ALA A 218 -17.63 7.12 -3.91
N ILE A 219 -17.87 5.86 -4.29
CA ILE A 219 -19.07 5.11 -3.87
C ILE A 219 -19.10 4.92 -2.35
N ALA A 220 -17.95 4.56 -1.75
CA ALA A 220 -17.84 4.41 -0.30
C ALA A 220 -18.08 5.74 0.44
N GLU A 221 -17.60 6.86 -0.10
CA GLU A 221 -17.82 8.20 0.43
C GLU A 221 -19.31 8.57 0.40
N ARG A 222 -19.99 8.35 -0.73
CA ARG A 222 -21.43 8.64 -0.90
C ARG A 222 -22.31 7.84 0.07
N ARG A 223 -21.95 6.58 0.33
CA ARG A 223 -22.65 5.72 1.31
C ARG A 223 -22.40 6.14 2.76
N GLY A 224 -21.36 6.94 3.02
CA GLY A 224 -20.97 7.42 4.34
C GLY A 224 -21.79 8.59 4.90
N THR A 225 -22.72 9.18 4.13
CA THR A 225 -23.57 10.36 4.46
C THR A 225 -22.77 11.69 4.53
N PRO A 226 -23.33 12.84 4.10
CA PRO A 226 -22.58 14.03 3.74
C PRO A 226 -21.98 14.69 4.98
N LEU A 227 -20.66 14.90 4.96
CA LEU A 227 -20.05 15.91 5.81
C LEU A 227 -20.66 17.25 5.39
N ARG A 228 -21.59 17.77 6.19
CA ARG A 228 -22.13 19.12 6.07
C ARG A 228 -20.93 20.05 6.00
N ARG A 229 -20.60 20.52 4.79
CA ARG A 229 -19.63 21.60 4.58
C ARG A 229 -20.18 22.77 5.37
N SER A 230 -19.62 23.04 6.54
CA SER A 230 -19.76 24.32 7.20
C SER A 230 -19.05 25.32 6.29
N ALA A 231 -19.82 25.87 5.34
CA ALA A 231 -19.48 27.11 4.69
C ALA A 231 -19.31 28.16 5.81
N GLY A 232 -18.09 28.65 5.95
CA GLY A 232 -17.83 29.95 6.55
C GLY A 232 -18.06 31.03 5.51
#